data_AF-A0A4V2ZH03-F1
#
_entry.id   AF-A0A4V2ZH03-F1
#
_cell.length_a   1.000
_cell.length_b   1.000
_cell.length_c   1.000
_cell.angle_alpha   90.00
_cell.angle_beta   90.00
_cell.angle_gamma   90.00
#
_symmetry.space_group_name_H-M   'P 1'
#
loop_
_entity.id
_entity.type
_entity.pdbx_description
1 polymer ?
#
loop_
_entity_poly.entity_id
_entity_poly.type
_entity_poly.pdbx_seq_one_letter_code
_entity_poly.pdbx_strand_id
1 'polypeptide(L)'
;MLKTITILMLISASFTSLAQNEAIDLLAPQEEPQMPCSIFESKDWKAWIETQPDQTHVLNITAEAMLPTPGFIIDWKKIDQDENDGQDLTIALTTTPPNGIVIQVITPTPINIQMQTPENTLSSLTLLCADKELAKLTGIKAKD
;
A
#
# COMPACT_ATOMS: atom_id res chain seq x y z
N MET A 1 22.49 -34.39 78.25
CA MET A 1 21.57 -35.54 78.35
C MET A 1 20.46 -35.37 77.33
N LEU A 2 20.33 -36.36 76.46
CA LEU A 2 19.35 -36.48 75.38
C LEU A 2 17.92 -36.61 75.95
N LYS A 3 16.94 -35.90 75.39
CA LYS A 3 15.53 -36.28 75.45
C LYS A 3 14.82 -35.84 74.17
N THR A 4 13.98 -36.76 73.72
CA THR A 4 13.42 -36.94 72.38
C THR A 4 12.06 -36.27 72.21
N ILE A 5 11.60 -36.19 70.95
CA ILE A 5 10.20 -36.16 70.47
C ILE A 5 9.57 -34.76 70.24
N THR A 6 9.27 -34.43 68.98
CA THR A 6 7.90 -34.48 68.40
C THR A 6 7.93 -34.03 66.93
N ILE A 7 7.40 -34.87 66.05
CA ILE A 7 7.14 -34.57 64.63
C ILE A 7 5.88 -33.71 64.52
N LEU A 8 5.94 -32.61 63.76
CA LEU A 8 4.75 -31.92 63.27
C LEU A 8 4.93 -31.62 61.78
N MET A 9 4.08 -32.26 60.96
CA MET A 9 3.93 -31.97 59.53
C MET A 9 3.41 -30.54 59.34
N LEU A 10 4.04 -29.78 58.45
CA LEU A 10 3.42 -28.61 57.82
C LEU A 10 3.65 -28.65 56.31
N ILE A 11 2.52 -28.81 55.63
CA ILE A 11 2.28 -28.68 54.20
C ILE A 11 2.62 -27.24 53.81
N SER A 12 3.51 -27.04 52.84
CA SER A 12 3.66 -25.75 52.16
C SER A 12 3.58 -25.96 50.65
N ALA A 13 2.74 -25.12 50.04
CA ALA A 13 2.23 -25.25 48.69
C ALA A 13 3.33 -25.06 47.64
N SER A 14 3.36 -25.98 46.68
CA SER A 14 4.13 -25.83 45.45
C SER A 14 3.59 -24.62 44.68
N PHE A 15 4.39 -23.57 44.56
CA PHE A 15 4.15 -22.51 43.57
C PHE A 15 4.44 -23.11 42.20
N THR A 16 3.41 -23.64 41.55
CA THR A 16 3.44 -23.94 40.12
C THR A 16 3.63 -22.63 39.37
N SER A 17 4.83 -22.42 38.83
CA SER A 17 5.11 -21.42 37.82
C SER A 17 4.12 -21.63 36.66
N LEU A 18 3.21 -20.66 36.48
CA LEU A 18 2.38 -20.55 35.30
C LEU A 18 3.31 -20.32 34.11
N ALA A 19 3.44 -21.35 33.27
CA ALA A 19 3.93 -21.19 31.91
C ALA A 19 3.10 -20.10 31.23
N GLN A 20 3.75 -18.98 30.89
CA GLN A 20 3.17 -17.98 30.01
C GLN A 20 2.93 -18.64 28.66
N ASN A 21 1.66 -18.91 28.39
CA ASN A 21 1.18 -19.36 27.10
C ASN A 21 1.16 -18.13 26.18
N GLU A 22 2.29 -17.77 25.59
CA GLU A 22 2.32 -16.83 24.48
C GLU A 22 1.69 -17.53 23.28
N ALA A 23 0.38 -17.35 23.12
CA ALA A 23 -0.27 -17.57 21.85
C ALA A 23 0.34 -16.58 20.87
N ILE A 24 1.25 -17.06 20.02
CA ILE A 24 1.80 -16.29 18.93
C ILE A 24 0.65 -16.00 17.98
N ASP A 25 0.17 -14.75 18.00
CA ASP A 25 -0.78 -14.20 17.04
C ASP A 25 -0.06 -14.04 15.69
N LEU A 26 0.04 -15.15 14.95
CA LEU A 26 0.79 -15.27 13.68
C LEU A 26 0.02 -14.72 12.47
N LEU A 27 -0.85 -13.73 12.61
CA LEU A 27 -1.61 -13.18 11.47
C LEU A 27 -1.90 -11.68 11.55
N ALA A 28 -1.13 -10.88 12.29
CA ALA A 28 -1.13 -9.45 12.02
C ALA A 28 -0.52 -9.22 10.62
N PRO A 29 -1.22 -8.60 9.65
CA PRO A 29 -0.62 -8.22 8.39
C PRO A 29 0.63 -7.40 8.67
N GLN A 30 1.79 -7.91 8.25
CA GLN A 30 3.04 -7.16 8.33
C GLN A 30 2.87 -5.97 7.38
N GLU A 31 2.64 -4.78 7.93
CA GLU A 31 2.59 -3.55 7.14
C GLU A 31 3.99 -3.36 6.53
N GLU A 32 4.11 -3.63 5.22
CA GLU A 32 5.38 -3.49 4.52
C GLU A 32 5.88 -2.05 4.70
N PRO A 33 7.16 -1.85 5.05
CA PRO A 33 7.70 -0.53 5.26
C PRO A 33 7.48 0.32 4.01
N GLN A 34 6.65 1.35 4.11
CA GLN A 34 6.36 2.23 2.99
C GLN A 34 7.63 2.98 2.62
N MET A 35 8.21 2.64 1.47
CA MET A 35 9.37 3.36 0.95
C MET A 35 8.96 4.81 0.62
N PRO A 36 9.81 5.80 0.94
CA PRO A 36 9.52 7.19 0.63
C PRO A 36 9.33 7.36 -0.89
N CYS A 37 8.34 8.18 -1.26
CA CYS A 37 8.05 8.48 -2.65
C CYS A 37 9.27 9.11 -3.35
N SER A 38 9.82 8.41 -4.35
CA SER A 38 11.00 8.92 -5.08
C SER A 38 10.63 9.89 -6.21
N ILE A 39 9.34 10.15 -6.45
CA ILE A 39 8.85 11.08 -7.48
C ILE A 39 9.01 12.52 -6.99
N PHE A 40 9.93 13.26 -7.60
CA PHE A 40 10.12 14.68 -7.30
C PHE A 40 8.95 15.52 -7.81
N GLU A 41 8.61 15.33 -9.08
CA GLU A 41 7.57 16.05 -9.80
C GLU A 41 6.85 15.09 -10.73
N SER A 42 5.58 15.36 -11.00
CA SER A 42 4.81 14.69 -12.03
C SER A 42 3.98 15.69 -12.80
N LYS A 43 3.85 15.50 -14.11
CA LYS A 43 3.13 16.41 -15.01
C LYS A 43 2.38 15.63 -16.09
N ASP A 44 1.63 16.38 -16.89
CA ASP A 44 0.92 15.88 -18.07
C ASP A 44 -0.09 14.76 -17.78
N TRP A 45 -0.66 14.78 -16.57
CA TRP A 45 -1.69 13.84 -16.13
C TRP A 45 -2.91 13.88 -17.03
N LYS A 46 -3.29 12.70 -17.53
CA LYS A 46 -4.53 12.47 -18.29
C LYS A 46 -5.16 11.18 -17.81
N ALA A 47 -6.49 11.19 -17.71
CA ALA A 47 -7.26 9.98 -17.46
C ALA A 47 -8.50 9.98 -18.35
N TRP A 48 -8.84 8.81 -18.88
CA TRP A 48 -10.06 8.60 -19.64
C TRP A 48 -10.53 7.16 -19.49
N ILE A 49 -11.83 6.96 -19.65
CA ILE A 49 -12.41 5.62 -19.68
C ILE A 49 -12.60 5.23 -21.14
N GLU A 50 -12.22 4.01 -21.50
CA GLU A 50 -12.47 3.43 -22.81
C GLU A 50 -13.49 2.32 -22.65
N THR A 51 -14.59 2.40 -23.41
CA THR A 51 -15.60 1.34 -23.48
C THR A 51 -15.17 0.35 -24.54
N GLN A 52 -14.99 -0.90 -24.13
CA GLN A 52 -14.62 -2.00 -25.02
C GLN A 52 -15.84 -2.54 -25.76
N PRO A 53 -15.64 -3.28 -26.88
CA PRO A 53 -16.74 -3.85 -27.65
C PRO A 53 -17.64 -4.81 -26.86
N ASP A 54 -17.11 -5.42 -25.80
CA ASP A 54 -17.83 -6.33 -24.90
C ASP A 54 -18.57 -5.59 -23.76
N GLN A 55 -18.69 -4.25 -23.85
CA GLN A 55 -19.28 -3.36 -22.85
C GLN A 55 -18.52 -3.29 -21.52
N THR A 56 -17.30 -3.82 -21.44
CA THR A 56 -16.42 -3.56 -20.30
C THR A 56 -15.78 -2.18 -20.40
N HIS A 57 -15.40 -1.60 -19.27
CA HIS A 57 -14.74 -0.30 -19.23
C HIS A 57 -13.31 -0.43 -18.71
N VAL A 58 -12.39 0.28 -19.37
CA VAL A 58 -10.98 0.34 -19.00
C VAL A 58 -10.62 1.78 -18.68
N LEU A 59 -10.20 2.03 -17.44
CA LEU A 59 -9.62 3.30 -17.04
C LEU A 59 -8.16 3.34 -17.49
N ASN A 60 -7.84 4.32 -18.31
CA ASN A 60 -6.49 4.62 -18.77
C ASN A 60 -5.98 5.88 -18.07
N ILE A 61 -4.76 5.83 -17.54
CA ILE A 61 -4.11 6.97 -16.90
C ILE A 61 -2.68 7.08 -17.43
N THR A 62 -2.30 8.28 -17.85
CA THR A 62 -0.95 8.58 -18.35
C THR A 62 -0.39 9.84 -17.72
N ALA A 63 0.91 9.84 -17.45
CA ALA A 63 1.65 11.02 -16.97
C ALA A 63 3.15 10.86 -17.23
N GLU A 64 3.94 11.85 -16.85
CA GLU A 64 5.39 11.79 -16.78
C GLU A 64 5.86 12.13 -15.36
N ALA A 65 6.69 11.26 -14.77
CA ALA A 65 7.29 11.46 -13.45
C ALA A 65 8.79 11.74 -13.56
N MET A 66 9.28 12.70 -12.78
CA MET A 66 10.70 13.02 -12.67
C MET A 66 11.32 12.23 -11.53
N LEU A 67 12.20 11.29 -11.87
CA LEU A 67 12.84 10.36 -10.93
C LEU A 67 14.35 10.63 -10.80
N PRO A 68 14.99 10.24 -9.68
CA PRO A 68 16.39 10.59 -9.40
C PRO A 68 17.42 10.05 -10.39
N THR A 69 17.13 8.88 -10.96
CA THR A 69 18.00 8.18 -11.90
C THR A 69 17.14 7.43 -12.93
N PRO A 70 17.71 7.05 -14.09
CA PRO A 70 17.02 6.17 -15.02
C PRO A 70 16.89 4.75 -14.45
N GLY A 71 15.83 4.04 -14.83
CA GLY A 71 15.63 2.62 -14.51
C GLY A 71 14.83 2.33 -13.25
N PHE A 72 14.23 3.34 -12.62
CA PHE A 72 13.21 3.12 -11.61
C PHE A 72 12.00 2.38 -12.20
N ILE A 73 11.40 1.52 -11.38
CA ILE A 73 10.11 0.87 -11.67
C ILE A 73 9.03 1.65 -10.92
N ILE A 74 7.91 1.92 -11.60
CA ILE A 74 6.72 2.53 -11.02
C ILE A 74 5.62 1.48 -11.01
N ASP A 75 5.23 1.05 -9.82
CA ASP A 75 4.09 0.16 -9.59
C ASP A 75 2.92 0.96 -9.04
N TRP A 76 1.73 0.38 -9.07
CA TRP A 76 0.53 1.04 -8.55
C TRP A 76 -0.42 0.04 -7.92
N LYS A 77 -1.24 0.54 -6.98
CA LYS A 77 -2.35 -0.19 -6.40
C LYS A 77 -3.56 0.75 -6.25
N LYS A 78 -4.75 0.21 -6.50
CA LYS A 78 -5.98 0.86 -6.07
C LYS A 78 -6.01 0.82 -4.54
N ILE A 79 -6.35 1.95 -3.92
CA ILE A 79 -6.67 1.98 -2.49
C ILE A 79 -8.18 1.75 -2.38
N ASP A 80 -8.55 0.71 -1.64
CA ASP A 80 -9.94 0.45 -1.30
C ASP A 80 -10.43 1.57 -0.38
N GLN A 81 -11.31 2.41 -0.93
CA GLN A 81 -12.09 3.36 -0.13
C GLN A 81 -13.43 2.70 0.19
N ASP A 82 -13.93 2.93 1.40
CA ASP A 82 -15.27 2.48 1.81
C ASP A 82 -16.28 2.85 0.71
N GLU A 83 -16.99 1.84 0.20
CA GLU A 83 -17.82 1.85 -1.03
C GLU A 83 -19.00 2.84 -1.02
N ASN A 84 -19.09 3.74 -0.04
CA ASN A 84 -20.25 4.61 0.15
C ASN A 84 -20.40 5.72 -0.91
N ASP A 85 -19.40 5.94 -1.76
CA ASP A 85 -19.53 6.83 -2.93
C ASP A 85 -18.59 6.35 -4.06
N GLY A 86 -18.98 5.27 -4.76
CA GLY A 86 -18.17 4.52 -5.74
C GLY A 86 -17.65 5.31 -6.97
N GLN A 87 -17.82 6.63 -6.99
CA GLN A 87 -17.34 7.52 -8.05
C GLN A 87 -15.98 8.18 -7.73
N ASP A 88 -15.51 8.07 -6.48
CA ASP A 88 -14.18 8.51 -6.10
C ASP A 88 -13.20 7.33 -6.11
N LEU A 89 -12.07 7.54 -6.77
CA LEU A 89 -11.02 6.53 -6.89
C LEU A 89 -9.69 7.08 -6.39
N THR A 90 -9.01 6.32 -5.54
CA THR A 90 -7.64 6.63 -5.11
C THR A 90 -6.68 5.55 -5.60
N ILE A 91 -5.57 5.96 -6.21
CA ILE A 91 -4.49 5.08 -6.65
C ILE A 91 -3.20 5.50 -5.95
N ALA A 92 -2.52 4.57 -5.31
CA ALA A 92 -1.19 4.78 -4.76
C ALA A 92 -0.13 4.21 -5.70
N LEU A 93 0.87 5.02 -6.02
CA LEU A 93 2.06 4.64 -6.75
C LEU A 93 3.19 4.30 -5.78
N THR A 94 3.99 3.32 -6.16
CA THR A 94 5.22 2.94 -5.48
C THR A 94 6.36 3.00 -6.46
N THR A 95 7.53 3.44 -6.01
CA THR A 95 8.75 3.50 -6.83
C THR A 95 9.80 2.56 -6.28
N THR A 96 10.36 1.72 -7.16
CA THR A 96 11.47 0.83 -6.83
C THR A 96 12.73 1.29 -7.55
N PRO A 97 13.85 1.55 -6.83
CA PRO A 97 15.09 2.01 -7.46
C PRO A 97 15.73 0.90 -8.33
N PRO A 98 16.50 1.27 -9.37
CA PRO A 98 17.27 0.30 -10.15
C PRO A 98 18.38 -0.33 -9.30
N ASN A 99 18.75 -1.56 -9.62
CA ASN A 99 19.88 -2.24 -9.00
C ASN A 99 21.22 -1.78 -9.61
N GLY A 100 22.26 -1.69 -8.77
CA GLY A 100 23.63 -1.43 -9.20
C GLY A 100 23.99 0.05 -9.35
N ILE A 101 25.13 0.33 -9.99
CA ILE A 101 25.62 1.68 -10.22
C ILE A 101 24.92 2.26 -11.44
N VAL A 102 24.16 3.34 -11.24
CA VAL A 102 23.48 4.08 -12.30
C VAL A 102 23.93 5.54 -12.31
N ILE A 103 23.79 6.20 -13.46
CA ILE A 103 24.04 7.63 -13.57
C ILE A 103 23.04 8.42 -12.73
N GLN A 104 23.51 9.46 -12.03
CA GLN A 104 22.67 10.33 -11.22
C GLN A 104 22.17 11.52 -12.04
N VAL A 105 21.06 11.32 -12.73
CA VAL A 105 20.41 12.35 -13.55
C VAL A 105 18.90 12.25 -13.41
N ILE A 106 18.26 13.39 -13.17
CA ILE A 106 16.80 13.45 -13.11
C ILE A 106 16.26 13.01 -14.47
N THR A 107 15.48 11.94 -14.43
CA THR A 107 15.02 11.25 -15.64
C THR A 107 13.49 11.30 -15.72
N PRO A 108 12.93 11.86 -16.80
CA PRO A 108 11.51 11.73 -17.09
C PRO A 108 11.16 10.27 -17.36
N THR A 109 10.18 9.74 -16.63
CA THR A 109 9.75 8.34 -16.69
C THR A 109 8.25 8.31 -16.93
N PRO A 110 7.77 7.64 -18.00
CA PRO A 110 6.35 7.61 -18.31
C PRO A 110 5.60 6.74 -17.30
N ILE A 111 4.45 7.25 -16.85
CA ILE A 111 3.46 6.48 -16.08
C ILE A 111 2.37 6.05 -17.06
N ASN A 112 2.08 4.75 -17.09
CA ASN A 112 0.97 4.19 -17.86
C ASN A 112 0.24 3.17 -16.98
N ILE A 113 -1.01 3.48 -16.65
CA ILE A 113 -1.86 2.63 -15.80
C ILE A 113 -3.10 2.28 -16.60
N GLN A 114 -3.45 0.99 -16.57
CA GLN A 114 -4.68 0.48 -17.15
C GLN A 114 -5.33 -0.45 -16.13
N MET A 115 -6.61 -0.23 -15.85
CA MET A 115 -7.39 -1.13 -15.01
C MET A 115 -8.82 -1.25 -15.51
N GLN A 116 -9.42 -2.41 -15.27
CA GLN A 116 -10.86 -2.56 -15.47
C GLN A 116 -11.60 -1.75 -14.41
N THR A 117 -12.71 -1.15 -14.83
CA THR A 117 -13.61 -0.41 -13.96
C THR A 117 -15.05 -0.79 -14.32
N PRO A 118 -15.95 -0.97 -13.34
CA PRO A 118 -17.37 -1.13 -13.62
C PRO A 118 -18.01 0.21 -14.04
N GLU A 119 -17.39 1.33 -13.65
CA GLU A 119 -17.90 2.66 -13.89
C GLU A 119 -17.53 3.20 -15.28
N ASN A 120 -18.48 3.84 -15.95
CA ASN A 120 -18.25 4.61 -17.17
C ASN A 120 -17.91 6.09 -16.90
N THR A 121 -17.98 6.53 -15.64
CA THR A 121 -17.67 7.87 -15.17
C THR A 121 -17.03 7.82 -13.77
N LEU A 122 -16.12 8.74 -13.47
CA LEU A 122 -15.56 8.93 -12.14
C LEU A 122 -15.65 10.42 -11.78
N SER A 123 -16.16 10.69 -10.58
CA SER A 123 -16.26 12.05 -10.03
C SER A 123 -14.87 12.60 -9.74
N SER A 124 -14.03 11.81 -9.07
CA SER A 124 -12.63 12.16 -8.86
C SER A 124 -11.68 10.96 -8.91
N LEU A 125 -10.44 11.23 -9.31
CA LEU A 125 -9.32 10.31 -9.29
C LEU A 125 -8.15 10.98 -8.59
N THR A 126 -7.75 10.45 -7.44
CA THR A 126 -6.61 10.95 -6.65
C THR A 126 -5.43 10.01 -6.82
N LEU A 127 -4.27 10.56 -7.17
CA LEU A 127 -3.02 9.84 -7.38
C LEU A 127 -2.07 10.18 -6.25
N LEU A 128 -1.69 9.17 -5.48
CA LEU A 128 -0.80 9.29 -4.32
C LEU A 128 0.53 8.59 -4.59
N CYS A 129 1.54 8.96 -3.84
CA CYS A 129 2.79 8.22 -3.74
C CYS A 129 3.35 8.44 -2.34
N ALA A 130 3.40 7.36 -1.54
CA ALA A 130 3.43 7.46 -0.08
C ALA A 130 2.36 8.49 0.40
N ASP A 131 2.74 9.45 1.23
CA ASP A 131 1.84 10.46 1.79
C ASP A 131 1.65 11.70 0.89
N LYS A 132 2.20 11.67 -0.33
CA LYS A 132 2.19 12.81 -1.26
C LYS A 132 1.08 12.65 -2.30
N GLU A 133 0.17 13.62 -2.37
CA GLU A 133 -0.72 13.77 -3.52
C GLU A 133 0.08 14.28 -4.72
N LEU A 134 0.09 13.48 -5.79
CA LEU A 134 0.74 13.81 -7.06
C LEU A 134 -0.22 14.58 -7.99
N ALA A 135 -1.48 14.17 -8.00
CA ALA A 135 -2.53 14.79 -8.79
C ALA A 135 -3.92 14.42 -8.29
N LYS A 136 -4.87 15.30 -8.57
CA LYS A 136 -6.31 15.04 -8.47
C LYS A 136 -6.99 15.46 -9.76
N LEU A 137 -7.65 14.51 -10.42
CA LEU A 137 -8.42 14.71 -11.63
C LEU A 137 -9.91 14.59 -11.30
N THR A 138 -10.76 15.33 -11.99
CA THR A 138 -12.21 15.32 -11.76
C THR A 138 -12.99 15.21 -13.06
N GLY A 139 -14.21 14.67 -12.98
CA GLY A 139 -15.12 14.58 -14.14
C GLY A 139 -14.60 13.70 -15.26
N ILE A 140 -14.00 12.56 -14.91
CA ILE A 140 -13.48 11.59 -15.88
C ILE A 140 -14.65 10.80 -16.44
N LYS A 141 -14.68 10.62 -17.75
CA LYS A 141 -15.78 9.94 -18.45
C LYS A 141 -15.26 9.04 -19.55
N ALA A 142 -16.13 8.15 -20.00
CA ALA A 142 -15.92 7.39 -21.21
C ALA A 142 -15.66 8.34 -22.40
N LYS A 143 -14.68 7.97 -23.23
CA LYS A 143 -14.48 8.60 -24.53
C LYS A 143 -15.62 8.17 -25.45
N ASP A 144 -16.29 9.15 -26.04
CA ASP A 144 -17.35 8.95 -27.04
C ASP A 144 -16.79 8.34 -28.35
#